data_AF-A0A4S2FWV2-F1
#
_entry.id   AF-A0A4S2FWV2-F1
#
_cell.length_a   1.000
_cell.length_b   1.000
_cell.length_c   1.000
_cell.angle_alpha   90.00
_cell.angle_beta   90.00
_cell.angle_gamma   90.00
#
_symmetry.space_group_name_H-M   'P 1'
#
loop_
_entity.id
_entity.type
_entity.pdbx_description
1 polymer ?
#
loop_
_entity_poly.entity_id
_entity_poly.type
_entity_poly.pdbx_seq_one_letter_code
_entity_poly.pdbx_strand_id
1 'polypeptide(L)'
;MEQHINDVKHRDANLLCAYLNLLSEQQRVEFVTEVVEATGVNRRTFFNWKYMCCRIPDWAKTAMEKVAGQSIFLDELPINDVT
;
A
#
# COMPACT_ATOMS: atom_id res chain seq x y z
N MET A 1 22.66 4.30 3.99
CA MET A 1 21.71 4.75 2.95
C MET A 1 20.68 3.66 2.59
N GLU A 2 20.98 2.36 2.77
CA GLU A 2 20.03 1.25 2.53
C GLU A 2 18.91 1.10 3.57
N GLN A 3 19.15 1.45 4.84
CA GLN A 3 18.16 1.35 5.93
C GLN A 3 16.85 2.06 5.53
N HIS A 4 16.95 3.28 5.00
CA HIS A 4 15.81 4.10 4.60
C HIS A 4 14.92 3.49 3.50
N ILE A 5 15.48 2.66 2.60
CA ILE A 5 14.69 2.05 1.51
C ILE A 5 13.86 0.88 2.03
N ASN A 6 14.46 0.04 2.88
CA ASN A 6 13.78 -1.10 3.48
C ASN A 6 12.72 -0.65 4.49
N ASP A 7 12.98 0.42 5.23
CA ASP A 7 12.02 1.01 6.18
C ASP A 7 10.73 1.44 5.48
N VAL A 8 10.82 2.04 4.29
CA VAL A 8 9.62 2.45 3.55
C VAL A 8 8.90 1.26 2.91
N LYS A 9 9.62 0.23 2.40
CA LYS A 9 8.95 -1.01 1.93
C LYS A 9 8.15 -1.66 3.05
N HIS A 10 8.74 -1.74 4.24
CA HIS A 10 8.10 -2.28 5.43
C HIS A 10 6.89 -1.45 5.83
N ARG A 11 7.03 -0.12 5.91
CA ARG A 11 5.91 0.78 6.23
C ARG A 11 4.74 0.61 5.28
N ASP A 12 5.00 0.74 3.97
CA ASP A 12 3.97 0.68 2.95
C ASP A 12 3.23 -0.67 2.97
N ALA A 13 3.97 -1.78 3.08
CA ALA A 13 3.35 -3.10 3.13
C ALA A 13 2.56 -3.33 4.43
N ASN A 14 3.03 -2.80 5.57
CA ASN A 14 2.28 -2.87 6.83
C ASN A 14 0.97 -2.09 6.75
N LEU A 15 0.99 -0.86 6.20
CA LEU A 15 -0.21 -0.05 6.01
C LEU A 15 -1.19 -0.73 5.04
N LEU A 16 -0.69 -1.28 3.93
CA LEU A 16 -1.51 -2.05 3.00
C LEU A 16 -2.12 -3.29 3.68
N CYS A 17 -1.35 -4.04 4.48
CA CYS A 17 -1.87 -5.20 5.20
C CYS A 17 -2.90 -4.79 6.26
N ALA A 18 -2.68 -3.69 6.98
CA ALA A 18 -3.61 -3.17 7.96
C ALA A 18 -4.95 -2.82 7.31
N TYR A 19 -4.92 -2.12 6.17
CA TYR A 19 -6.13 -1.83 5.39
C TYR A 19 -6.84 -3.11 4.94
N LEU A 20 -6.12 -4.06 4.34
CA LEU A 20 -6.70 -5.34 3.90
C LEU A 20 -7.34 -6.11 5.07
N ASN A 21 -6.79 -6.02 6.28
CA ASN A 21 -7.34 -6.69 7.45
C ASN A 21 -8.72 -6.16 7.88
N LEU A 22 -9.07 -4.92 7.53
CA LEU A 22 -10.39 -4.33 7.76
C LEU A 22 -11.45 -4.89 6.81
N LEU A 23 -11.03 -5.44 5.68
CA LEU A 23 -11.91 -5.98 4.65
C LEU A 23 -12.25 -7.45 4.93
N SER A 24 -13.48 -7.83 4.59
CA SER A 24 -13.87 -9.24 4.45
C SER A 24 -13.10 -9.92 3.32
N GLU A 25 -13.09 -11.26 3.29
CA GLU A 25 -12.40 -12.01 2.25
C GLU A 25 -12.85 -11.61 0.83
N GLN A 26 -14.16 -11.47 0.62
CA GLN A 26 -14.72 -11.05 -0.67
C GLN A 26 -14.25 -9.64 -1.06
N GLN A 27 -14.31 -8.69 -0.12
CA GLN A 27 -13.85 -7.32 -0.37
C GLN A 27 -12.35 -7.23 -0.66
N ARG A 28 -11.52 -8.11 -0.08
CA ARG A 28 -10.09 -8.18 -0.42
C ARG A 28 -9.91 -8.63 -1.87
N VAL A 29 -10.67 -9.63 -2.31
CA VAL A 29 -10.60 -10.12 -3.70
C VAL A 29 -11.03 -9.02 -4.67
N GLU A 30 -12.13 -8.33 -4.39
CA GLU A 30 -12.63 -7.20 -5.18
C GLU A 30 -11.59 -6.08 -5.25
N PHE A 31 -11.09 -5.63 -4.11
CA PHE A 31 -10.06 -4.59 -4.03
C PHE A 31 -8.82 -4.94 -4.86
N VAL A 32 -8.28 -6.16 -4.71
CA VAL A 32 -7.11 -6.60 -5.49
C VAL A 32 -7.40 -6.61 -6.98
N THR A 33 -8.61 -7.01 -7.37
CA THR A 33 -9.04 -7.05 -8.78
C THR A 33 -9.08 -5.65 -9.36
N GLU A 34 -9.77 -4.73 -8.69
CA GLU A 34 -9.92 -3.35 -9.14
C GLU A 34 -8.58 -2.60 -9.19
N VAL A 35 -7.69 -2.82 -8.21
CA VAL A 35 -6.35 -2.24 -8.24
C VAL A 35 -5.55 -2.76 -9.44
N VAL A 36 -5.60 -4.06 -9.71
CA VAL A 36 -4.91 -4.67 -10.86
C VAL A 36 -5.44 -4.11 -12.19
N GLU A 37 -6.76 -3.95 -12.32
CA GLU A 37 -7.38 -3.36 -13.50
C GLU A 37 -7.02 -1.88 -13.67
N ALA A 38 -7.08 -1.09 -12.60
CA ALA A 38 -6.78 0.33 -12.63
C ALA A 38 -5.30 0.65 -12.89
N THR A 39 -4.39 -0.23 -12.46
CA THR A 39 -2.94 -0.03 -12.59
C THR A 39 -2.32 -0.74 -13.78
N GLY A 40 -3.01 -1.74 -14.36
CA GLY A 40 -2.48 -2.61 -15.41
C GLY A 40 -1.36 -3.55 -14.94
N VAL A 41 -1.05 -3.60 -13.63
CA VAL A 41 -0.05 -4.53 -13.09
C VAL A 41 -0.66 -5.90 -12.91
N ASN A 42 0.14 -6.95 -13.04
CA ASN A 42 -0.36 -8.29 -12.73
C ASN A 42 -0.57 -8.48 -11.21
N ARG A 43 -1.42 -9.45 -10.84
CA ARG A 43 -1.67 -9.83 -9.44
C ARG A 43 -0.40 -10.18 -8.66
N ARG A 44 0.59 -10.79 -9.30
CA ARG A 44 1.87 -11.14 -8.64
C ARG A 44 2.58 -9.88 -8.14
N THR A 45 2.58 -8.79 -8.93
CA THR A 45 3.16 -7.50 -8.53
C THR A 45 2.44 -6.94 -7.29
N PHE A 46 1.11 -7.02 -7.25
CA PHE A 46 0.35 -6.64 -6.05
C PHE A 46 0.81 -7.43 -4.81
N PHE A 47 0.96 -8.75 -4.95
CA PHE A 47 1.42 -9.58 -3.83
C PHE A 47 2.89 -9.31 -3.45
N ASN A 48 3.75 -8.96 -4.40
CA ASN A 48 5.11 -8.54 -4.10
C ASN A 48 5.12 -7.29 -3.21
N TRP A 49 4.18 -6.36 -3.42
CA TRP A 49 3.98 -5.20 -2.53
C TRP A 49 3.49 -5.62 -1.15
N LYS A 50 2.45 -6.45 -1.09
CA LYS A 50 1.90 -6.97 0.18
C LYS A 50 2.94 -7.70 1.03
N TYR A 51 3.84 -8.46 0.40
CA TYR A 51 4.86 -9.27 1.07
C TYR A 51 6.24 -8.59 1.12
N MET A 52 6.31 -7.27 0.92
CA MET A 52 7.55 -6.48 1.05
C MET A 52 8.68 -6.87 0.08
N CYS A 53 8.38 -7.62 -0.99
CA CYS A 53 9.38 -8.04 -1.97
C CYS A 53 9.89 -6.86 -2.82
N CYS A 54 9.09 -5.81 -2.99
CA CYS A 54 9.49 -4.59 -3.68
C CYS A 54 8.75 -3.34 -3.15
N ARG A 55 9.20 -2.15 -3.56
CA ARG A 55 8.54 -0.89 -3.22
C ARG A 55 7.21 -0.75 -3.96
N ILE A 56 6.24 -0.14 -3.30
CA ILE A 56 5.02 0.35 -3.95
C ILE A 56 5.34 1.71 -4.57
N PRO A 57 5.24 1.88 -5.89
CA PRO A 57 5.39 3.19 -6.52
C PRO A 57 4.26 4.15 -6.10
N ASP A 58 4.53 5.44 -6.03
CA ASP A 58 3.53 6.43 -5.56
C ASP A 58 2.28 6.49 -6.44
N TRP A 59 2.43 6.27 -7.75
CA TRP A 59 1.28 6.17 -8.66
C TRP A 59 0.39 4.96 -8.35
N ALA A 60 0.98 3.85 -7.88
CA ALA A 60 0.23 2.66 -7.50
C ALA A 60 -0.46 2.87 -6.14
N LYS A 61 0.20 3.54 -5.18
CA LYS A 61 -0.43 3.98 -3.92
C LYS A 61 -1.65 4.85 -4.19
N THR A 62 -1.50 5.84 -5.07
CA THR A 62 -2.59 6.73 -5.48
C THR A 62 -3.76 5.93 -6.09
N ALA A 63 -3.47 4.94 -6.93
CA ALA A 63 -4.51 4.08 -7.51
C ALA A 63 -5.22 3.24 -6.44
N MET A 64 -4.48 2.66 -5.49
CA MET A 64 -5.04 1.91 -4.37
C MET A 64 -5.95 2.78 -3.49
N GLU A 65 -5.56 4.01 -3.18
CA GLU A 65 -6.38 4.92 -2.36
C GLU A 65 -7.63 5.37 -3.09
N LYS A 66 -7.56 5.56 -4.41
CA LYS A 66 -8.75 5.81 -5.24
C LYS A 66 -9.72 4.64 -5.23
N VAL A 67 -9.22 3.41 -5.37
CA VAL A 67 -10.04 2.18 -5.29
C VAL A 67 -10.61 2.00 -3.88
N ALA A 68 -9.83 2.28 -2.84
CA ALA A 68 -10.25 2.17 -1.45
C ALA A 68 -11.26 3.24 -1.01
N GLY A 69 -11.36 4.35 -1.76
CA GLY A 69 -12.14 5.52 -1.38
C GLY A 69 -11.64 6.22 -0.10
N GLN A 70 -10.43 5.90 0.36
CA GLN A 70 -9.83 6.44 1.59
C GLN A 70 -8.31 6.39 1.52
N SER A 71 -7.64 7.17 2.37
CA SER A 71 -6.19 7.13 2.50
C SER A 71 -5.71 5.85 3.18
N ILE A 72 -4.67 5.23 2.62
CA ILE A 72 -4.01 4.03 3.14
C ILE A 72 -2.57 4.35 3.54
N PHE A 73 -1.88 5.19 2.76
CA PHE A 73 -0.44 5.44 2.88
C PHE A 73 -0.15 6.82 3.45
N LEU A 74 -0.77 7.16 4.57
CA LEU A 74 -0.43 8.39 5.28
C LEU A 74 1.03 8.28 5.77
N ASP A 75 1.85 9.24 5.41
CA ASP A 75 3.08 9.46 6.16
C ASP A 75 2.65 9.94 7.54
N GLU A 76 3.09 9.25 8.60
CA GLU A 76 3.20 9.91 9.90
C GLU A 76 4.10 11.12 9.64
N LEU A 77 3.50 12.31 9.52
CA LEU A 77 4.25 13.54 9.51
C LEU A 77 5.20 13.44 10.71
N PRO A 78 6.50 13.69 10.56
CA PRO A 78 7.35 13.81 11.73
C PRO A 78 6.65 14.83 12.62
N ILE A 79 6.32 14.41 13.84
CA ILE A 79 5.88 15.32 14.88
C ILE A 79 7.05 16.30 15.00
N ASN A 80 6.93 17.44 14.33
CA ASN A 80 7.80 18.56 14.62
C ASN A 80 7.38 18.94 16.04
N ASP A 81 8.12 18.43 17.02
CA ASP A 81 8.12 18.96 18.38
C ASP A 81 8.50 20.43 18.27
N VAL A 82 7.49 21.27 18.09
CA VAL A 82 7.59 22.71 18.29
C VAL A 82 7.66 22.88 19.80
N THR A 83 8.89 22.95 20.31
CA THR A 83 9.22 23.53 21.61
C THR A 83 10.19 24.68 21.42
#